data_AF-A0A7D4PMX5-F1
#
_entry.id   AF-A0A7D4PMX5-F1
#
_cell.length_a   1.000
_cell.length_b   1.000
_cell.length_c   1.000
_cell.angle_alpha   90.00
_cell.angle_beta   90.00
_cell.angle_gamma   90.00
#
_symmetry.space_group_name_H-M   'P 1'
#
loop_
_entity.id
_entity.type
_entity.pdbx_description
1 polymer ?
#
loop_
_entity_poly.entity_id
_entity_poly.type
_entity_poly.pdbx_seq_one_letter_code
_entity_poly.pdbx_strand_id
1 'polypeptide(L)'
;MEARAPYIFSRREKPDEKGRTPWACPAAGNSPTALCPRKPTMLASGKVPLTIIKRPVEGPAKVCDNKTSTTFPAEVGGKFAQHYQYGSKSWRDMYGHGRNSVESFNAYLKDGGTHALEDGSRRRLRGSVAQYFLATLVVMAANLDKIQDFAAQKAEDGLDFEAGIEAPRAKQRKPRRSSALQRVTHQRGRTKRNPVRT
;
A
#
# COMPACT_ATOMS: atom_id res chain seq x y z
N MET A 1 12.75 -5.80 8.36
CA MET A 1 12.21 -6.90 7.53
C MET A 1 12.43 -8.23 8.19
N GLU A 2 13.71 -8.61 8.36
CA GLU A 2 14.14 -9.74 9.19
C GLU A 2 13.53 -9.73 10.58
N ALA A 3 13.40 -8.55 11.21
CA ALA A 3 12.83 -8.43 12.54
C ALA A 3 11.41 -9.03 12.71
N ARG A 4 10.65 -9.23 11.62
CA ARG A 4 9.32 -9.87 11.68
C ARG A 4 9.31 -11.34 11.28
N ALA A 5 10.34 -11.83 10.61
CA ALA A 5 10.44 -13.22 10.18
C ALA A 5 10.31 -14.23 11.35
N PRO A 6 10.86 -13.97 12.55
CA PRO A 6 10.72 -14.87 13.69
C PRO A 6 9.28 -15.07 14.18
N TYR A 7 8.35 -14.18 13.84
CA TYR A 7 6.94 -14.26 14.28
C TYR A 7 6.01 -14.90 13.25
N ILE A 8 6.54 -15.37 12.12
CA ILE A 8 5.74 -16.01 11.07
C ILE A 8 5.33 -17.40 11.52
N PHE A 9 4.07 -17.76 11.27
CA PHE A 9 3.58 -19.11 11.51
C PHE A 9 4.20 -20.07 10.50
N SER A 10 4.63 -21.23 10.96
CA SER A 10 5.20 -22.26 10.08
C SER A 10 4.13 -23.25 9.66
N ARG A 11 4.13 -23.65 8.39
CA ARG A 11 3.22 -24.69 7.90
C ARG A 11 3.75 -26.06 8.34
N ARG A 12 2.91 -26.87 8.98
CA ARG A 12 3.29 -28.22 9.43
C ARG A 12 3.17 -29.26 8.32
N GLU A 13 2.05 -29.23 7.61
CA GLU A 13 1.70 -30.23 6.60
C GLU A 13 1.17 -29.55 5.33
N LYS A 14 0.99 -30.32 4.26
CA LYS A 14 0.34 -29.82 3.04
C LYS A 14 -1.16 -29.59 3.31
N PRO A 15 -1.83 -28.76 2.49
CA PRO A 15 -3.28 -28.64 2.57
C PRO A 15 -3.96 -30.00 2.39
N ASP A 16 -4.98 -30.28 3.20
CA ASP A 16 -5.85 -31.46 3.04
C ASP A 16 -6.67 -31.35 1.73
N GLU A 17 -7.39 -32.42 1.35
CA GLU A 17 -8.33 -32.44 0.21
C GLU A 17 -9.37 -31.31 0.27
N LYS A 18 -9.71 -30.85 1.48
CA LYS A 18 -10.64 -29.73 1.74
C LYS A 18 -9.94 -28.36 1.82
N GLY A 19 -8.66 -28.27 1.45
CA GLY A 19 -7.85 -27.06 1.49
C GLY A 19 -7.50 -26.54 2.90
N ARG A 20 -7.78 -27.32 3.95
CA ARG A 20 -7.45 -26.97 5.33
C ARG A 20 -5.94 -27.09 5.54
N THR A 21 -5.33 -26.13 6.22
CA THR A 21 -3.88 -26.13 6.46
C THR A 21 -3.56 -26.02 7.95
N PRO A 22 -2.74 -26.93 8.50
CA PRO A 22 -2.26 -26.82 9.87
C PRO A 22 -1.05 -25.88 9.94
N TRP A 23 -1.19 -24.85 10.78
CA TRP A 23 -0.15 -23.87 11.05
C TRP A 23 0.31 -23.97 12.50
N ALA A 24 1.62 -23.85 12.72
CA ALA A 24 2.23 -23.87 14.03
C ALA A 24 2.61 -22.46 14.50
N CYS A 25 2.42 -22.22 15.79
CA CYS A 25 2.88 -21.01 16.46
C CYS A 25 4.43 -20.96 16.41
N PRO A 26 5.06 -19.80 16.14
CA PRO A 26 6.51 -19.66 16.11
C PRO A 26 7.20 -19.99 17.44
N ALA A 27 6.46 -19.94 18.56
CA ALA A 27 6.96 -20.30 19.89
C ALA A 27 6.72 -21.76 20.28
N ALA A 28 6.21 -22.60 19.36
CA ALA A 28 5.90 -24.00 19.61
C ALA A 28 6.80 -24.94 18.77
N GLY A 29 7.00 -26.17 19.26
CA GLY A 29 7.79 -27.20 18.58
C GLY A 29 9.27 -27.25 19.00
N ASN A 30 10.04 -28.09 18.31
CA ASN A 30 11.43 -28.40 18.68
C ASN A 30 12.46 -27.36 18.19
N SER A 31 12.03 -26.42 17.35
CA SER A 31 12.86 -25.34 16.81
C SER A 31 12.09 -24.02 16.84
N PRO A 32 11.77 -23.48 18.04
CA PRO A 32 11.01 -22.25 18.16
C PRO A 32 11.84 -21.05 17.65
N THR A 33 11.19 -20.13 16.93
CA THR A 33 11.79 -18.88 16.44
C THR A 33 11.48 -17.68 17.35
N ALA A 34 10.49 -17.82 18.24
CA ALA A 34 10.10 -16.80 19.21
C ALA A 34 9.90 -17.42 20.61
N LEU A 35 10.09 -16.61 21.65
CA LEU A 35 9.78 -16.99 23.03
C LEU A 35 8.38 -16.45 23.41
N CYS A 36 7.53 -17.29 23.99
CA CYS A 36 6.20 -16.89 24.46
C CYS A 36 5.96 -17.44 25.87
N PRO A 37 5.53 -16.62 26.85
CA PRO A 37 5.22 -17.09 28.20
C PRO A 37 4.12 -18.18 28.26
N ARG A 38 3.24 -18.25 27.25
CA ARG A 38 2.16 -19.25 27.17
C ARG A 38 2.59 -20.61 26.62
N LYS A 39 3.82 -20.75 26.10
CA LYS A 39 4.30 -21.99 25.46
C LYS A 39 5.50 -22.57 26.20
N PRO A 40 5.62 -23.91 26.31
CA PRO A 40 6.81 -24.52 26.87
C PRO A 40 8.00 -24.28 25.94
N THR A 41 9.05 -23.66 26.47
CA THR A 41 10.29 -23.39 25.72
C THR A 41 11.10 -24.66 25.56
N MET A 42 11.05 -25.27 24.37
CA MET A 42 11.87 -26.43 24.01
C MET A 42 13.15 -25.99 23.29
N LEU A 43 13.96 -25.12 23.91
CA LEU A 43 15.22 -24.68 23.32
C LEU A 43 16.38 -25.49 23.91
N ALA A 44 17.15 -26.16 23.05
CA ALA A 44 18.40 -26.78 23.46
C ALA A 44 19.35 -25.71 24.01
N SER A 45 19.91 -25.96 25.19
CA SER A 45 20.85 -25.07 25.90
C SER A 45 21.97 -24.62 24.96
N GLY A 46 22.11 -23.29 24.77
CA GLY A 46 23.19 -22.69 23.96
C GLY A 46 22.80 -22.09 22.61
N LYS A 47 21.51 -22.05 22.23
CA LYS A 47 21.07 -21.38 20.98
C LYS A 47 20.62 -19.92 21.18
N VAL A 48 20.78 -19.16 20.08
CA VAL A 48 20.50 -17.72 19.84
C VAL A 48 19.35 -17.15 20.69
N PRO A 49 19.48 -15.91 21.23
CA PRO A 49 18.37 -15.26 21.92
C PRO A 49 17.14 -15.14 21.02
N LEU A 50 16.06 -15.81 21.40
CA LEU A 50 14.78 -15.74 20.68
C LEU A 50 14.09 -14.40 20.96
N THR A 51 13.38 -13.89 19.96
CA THR A 51 12.60 -12.66 20.15
C THR A 51 11.40 -12.95 21.05
N ILE A 52 11.22 -12.13 22.09
CA ILE A 52 10.19 -12.35 23.10
C ILE A 52 8.87 -11.72 22.66
N ILE A 53 7.81 -12.51 22.63
CA ILE A 53 6.44 -12.03 22.45
C ILE A 53 6.00 -11.40 23.77
N LYS A 54 6.11 -10.06 23.84
CA LYS A 54 5.85 -9.28 25.08
C LYS A 54 4.38 -9.23 25.49
N ARG A 55 3.46 -9.31 24.53
CA ARG A 55 2.01 -9.20 24.75
C ARG A 55 1.29 -10.39 24.11
N PRO A 56 1.26 -11.55 24.79
CA PRO A 56 0.43 -12.66 24.34
C PRO A 56 -1.05 -12.28 24.43
N VAL A 57 -1.89 -12.90 23.59
CA VAL A 57 -3.34 -12.71 23.63
C VAL A 57 -3.87 -13.15 25.00
N GLU A 58 -4.78 -12.37 25.58
CA GLU A 58 -5.47 -12.70 26.83
C GLU A 58 -6.66 -13.64 26.55
N GLY A 59 -6.93 -14.56 27.47
CA GLY A 59 -8.03 -15.52 27.35
C GLY A 59 -7.76 -16.77 26.50
N PRO A 60 -8.78 -17.64 26.35
CA PRO A 60 -8.66 -18.90 25.61
C PRO A 60 -8.44 -18.63 24.12
N ALA A 61 -7.35 -19.13 23.58
CA ALA A 61 -7.00 -18.95 22.18
C ALA A 61 -6.39 -20.25 21.65
N LYS A 62 -7.09 -20.93 20.73
CA LYS A 62 -6.69 -22.23 20.17
C LYS A 62 -5.21 -22.27 19.73
N VAL A 63 -4.74 -21.18 19.12
CA VAL A 63 -3.34 -21.02 18.70
C VAL A 63 -2.35 -21.02 19.87
N CYS A 64 -2.69 -20.33 20.96
CA CYS A 64 -1.84 -20.20 22.14
C CYS A 64 -1.94 -21.41 23.07
N ASP A 65 -3.06 -22.14 23.06
CA ASP A 65 -3.27 -23.30 23.94
C ASP A 65 -2.80 -24.62 23.31
N ASN A 66 -2.93 -24.79 22.00
CA ASN A 66 -2.52 -26.03 21.31
C ASN A 66 -1.00 -26.24 21.31
N LYS A 67 -0.51 -27.39 21.76
CA LYS A 67 0.95 -27.66 21.84
C LYS A 67 1.65 -27.70 20.47
N THR A 68 0.95 -28.14 19.41
CA THR A 68 1.59 -28.51 18.13
C THR A 68 1.18 -27.63 16.96
N SER A 69 -0.11 -27.51 16.65
CA SER A 69 -0.63 -26.74 15.50
C SER A 69 -2.09 -26.34 15.68
N THR A 70 -2.56 -25.42 14.83
CA THR A 70 -3.97 -25.04 14.68
C THR A 70 -4.32 -25.08 13.21
N THR A 71 -5.43 -25.73 12.88
CA THR A 71 -5.91 -25.86 11.50
C THR A 71 -6.74 -24.67 11.10
N PHE A 72 -6.38 -24.05 9.97
CA PHE A 72 -7.12 -22.94 9.38
C PHE A 72 -7.88 -23.42 8.13
N PRO A 73 -9.17 -23.06 7.96
CA PRO A 73 -9.92 -23.40 6.76
C PRO A 73 -9.48 -22.54 5.57
N ALA A 74 -9.62 -23.06 4.35
CA ALA A 74 -9.19 -22.41 3.13
C ALA A 74 -9.83 -21.02 2.92
N GLU A 75 -11.10 -20.88 3.32
CA GLU A 75 -11.92 -19.68 3.14
C GLU A 75 -11.47 -18.49 4.01
N VAL A 76 -10.82 -18.73 5.15
CA VAL A 76 -10.37 -17.67 6.07
C VAL A 76 -9.28 -16.79 5.44
N GLY A 77 -8.54 -17.33 4.48
CA GLY A 77 -7.58 -16.56 3.69
C GLY A 77 -8.20 -15.64 2.63
N GLY A 78 -9.45 -15.86 2.22
CA GLY A 78 -9.99 -15.23 0.99
C GLY A 78 -9.97 -13.70 1.00
N LYS A 79 -10.27 -13.07 2.13
CA LYS A 79 -10.37 -11.59 2.24
C LYS A 79 -9.07 -10.92 2.70
N PHE A 80 -8.28 -11.59 3.53
CA PHE A 80 -7.16 -10.98 4.26
C PHE A 80 -5.80 -11.64 4.00
N ALA A 81 -5.74 -12.74 3.24
CA ALA A 81 -4.47 -13.34 2.91
C ALA A 81 -3.65 -12.39 2.03
N GLN A 82 -2.40 -12.19 2.43
CA GLN A 82 -1.40 -11.51 1.62
C GLN A 82 -0.46 -12.57 1.07
N HIS A 83 -0.25 -12.57 -0.24
CA HIS A 83 0.68 -13.51 -0.87
C HIS A 83 2.13 -13.22 -0.44
N TYR A 84 2.49 -11.94 -0.38
CA TYR A 84 3.79 -11.50 0.12
C TYR A 84 3.70 -11.14 1.59
N GLN A 85 4.68 -11.59 2.37
CA GLN A 85 4.77 -11.27 3.79
C GLN A 85 4.82 -9.75 3.99
N TYR A 86 3.95 -9.21 4.85
CA TYR A 86 3.87 -7.77 5.09
C TYR A 86 5.23 -7.18 5.46
N GLY A 87 5.62 -6.16 4.71
CA GLY A 87 6.90 -5.53 4.86
C GLY A 87 8.04 -6.51 4.68
N SER A 88 7.99 -7.44 3.71
CA SER A 88 9.12 -8.17 3.04
C SER A 88 9.57 -7.47 1.74
N LYS A 89 10.74 -7.82 1.17
CA LYS A 89 11.32 -7.05 0.04
C LYS A 89 10.37 -7.14 -1.15
N SER A 90 9.94 -8.36 -1.47
CA SER A 90 8.89 -8.61 -2.47
C SER A 90 7.59 -7.88 -2.17
N TRP A 91 7.16 -7.79 -0.90
CA TRP A 91 6.00 -6.98 -0.53
C TRP A 91 6.21 -5.48 -0.80
N ARG A 92 7.39 -4.94 -0.46
CA ARG A 92 7.73 -3.53 -0.74
C ARG A 92 7.80 -3.28 -2.25
N ASP A 93 8.37 -4.21 -3.00
CA ASP A 93 8.53 -4.06 -4.44
C ASP A 93 7.16 -4.12 -5.13
N MET A 94 6.30 -5.07 -4.73
CA MET A 94 4.94 -5.22 -5.26
C MET A 94 4.00 -4.08 -4.83
N TYR A 95 3.88 -3.86 -3.52
CA TYR A 95 2.89 -2.94 -2.97
C TYR A 95 3.42 -1.53 -2.80
N GLY A 96 4.74 -1.31 -2.76
CA GLY A 96 5.30 0.04 -2.61
C GLY A 96 4.88 0.97 -3.73
N HIS A 97 5.11 0.59 -4.99
CA HIS A 97 4.72 1.44 -6.13
C HIS A 97 3.23 1.29 -6.48
N GLY A 98 2.74 0.05 -6.60
CA GLY A 98 1.36 -0.21 -7.02
C GLY A 98 0.32 0.36 -6.06
N ARG A 99 0.45 0.09 -4.76
CA ARG A 99 -0.52 0.54 -3.75
C ARG A 99 -0.49 2.06 -3.59
N ASN A 100 0.70 2.66 -3.51
CA ASN A 100 0.84 4.11 -3.41
C ASN A 100 0.20 4.82 -4.61
N SER A 101 0.24 4.21 -5.80
CA SER A 101 -0.40 4.75 -7.00
C SER A 101 -1.93 4.71 -6.90
N VAL A 102 -2.49 3.57 -6.49
CA VAL A 102 -3.94 3.40 -6.27
C VAL A 102 -4.44 4.32 -5.15
N GLU A 103 -3.74 4.37 -4.01
CA GLU A 103 -4.10 5.23 -2.89
C GLU A 103 -4.00 6.72 -3.26
N SER A 104 -2.99 7.11 -4.04
CA SER A 104 -2.87 8.48 -4.53
C SER A 104 -4.00 8.86 -5.48
N PHE A 105 -4.44 7.93 -6.34
CA PHE A 105 -5.56 8.15 -7.25
C PHE A 105 -6.90 8.21 -6.49
N ASN A 106 -7.12 7.31 -5.54
CA ASN A 106 -8.31 7.35 -4.68
C ASN A 106 -8.39 8.63 -3.86
N ALA A 107 -7.26 9.08 -3.29
CA ALA A 107 -7.19 10.35 -2.58
C ALA A 107 -7.48 11.55 -3.51
N TYR A 108 -7.09 11.47 -4.78
CA TYR A 108 -7.41 12.48 -5.78
C TYR A 108 -8.90 12.48 -6.15
N LEU A 109 -9.52 11.31 -6.35
CA LEU A 109 -10.96 11.21 -6.60
C LEU A 109 -11.82 11.70 -5.43
N LYS A 110 -11.38 11.44 -4.20
CA LYS A 110 -12.09 11.82 -2.98
C LYS A 110 -11.83 13.26 -2.54
N ASP A 111 -10.89 13.95 -3.16
CA ASP A 111 -10.53 15.31 -2.79
C ASP A 111 -11.73 16.26 -2.89
N GLY A 112 -12.09 16.89 -1.77
CA GLY A 112 -13.28 17.73 -1.64
C GLY A 112 -13.25 18.99 -2.51
N GLY A 113 -12.06 19.46 -2.87
CA GLY A 113 -11.87 20.65 -3.70
C GLY A 113 -12.04 20.41 -5.20
N THR A 114 -11.98 19.15 -5.64
CA THR A 114 -12.01 18.78 -7.07
C THR A 114 -13.18 17.86 -7.37
N HIS A 115 -12.98 16.54 -7.28
CA HIS A 115 -13.94 15.53 -7.73
C HIS A 115 -14.92 15.10 -6.65
N ALA A 116 -14.50 15.13 -5.37
CA ALA A 116 -15.33 14.90 -4.19
C ALA A 116 -16.25 13.66 -4.32
N LEU A 117 -15.72 12.55 -4.84
CA LEU A 117 -16.48 11.34 -5.12
C LEU A 117 -17.15 10.77 -3.86
N GLU A 118 -16.54 10.97 -2.69
CA GLU A 118 -17.10 10.53 -1.40
C GLU A 118 -18.33 11.35 -0.95
N ASP A 119 -18.47 12.58 -1.44
CA ASP A 119 -19.60 13.44 -1.12
C ASP A 119 -20.82 13.11 -1.98
N GLY A 120 -21.79 12.40 -1.39
CA GLY A 120 -23.06 12.09 -2.03
C GLY A 120 -23.91 13.33 -2.36
N SER A 121 -23.68 14.47 -1.69
CA SER A 121 -24.45 15.70 -1.92
C SER A 121 -24.21 16.32 -3.30
N ARG A 122 -23.09 15.97 -3.95
CA ARG A 122 -22.78 16.32 -5.35
C ARG A 122 -23.51 15.47 -6.37
N ARG A 123 -24.12 14.36 -5.95
CA ARG A 123 -24.92 13.47 -6.79
C ARG A 123 -26.33 13.40 -6.22
N ARG A 124 -27.14 14.42 -6.47
CA ARG A 124 -28.48 14.57 -5.86
C ARG A 124 -29.56 13.66 -6.46
N LEU A 125 -29.28 12.99 -7.59
CA LEU A 125 -30.22 12.05 -8.19
C LEU A 125 -30.43 10.83 -7.29
N ARG A 126 -31.68 10.40 -7.13
CA ARG A 126 -32.03 9.22 -6.34
C ARG A 126 -31.95 7.95 -7.20
N GLY A 127 -31.67 6.82 -6.54
CA GLY A 127 -31.59 5.49 -7.18
C GLY A 127 -30.16 5.03 -7.46
N SER A 128 -29.91 3.73 -7.28
CA SER A 128 -28.58 3.13 -7.42
C SER A 128 -27.99 3.29 -8.82
N VAL A 129 -28.81 3.10 -9.87
CA VAL A 129 -28.39 3.24 -11.27
C VAL A 129 -27.90 4.67 -11.56
N ALA A 130 -28.65 5.68 -11.14
CA ALA A 130 -28.28 7.08 -11.33
C ALA A 130 -27.00 7.43 -10.54
N GLN A 131 -26.84 6.90 -9.33
CA GLN A 131 -25.63 7.07 -8.54
C GLN A 131 -24.40 6.44 -9.21
N TYR A 132 -24.51 5.21 -9.72
CA TYR A 132 -23.42 4.57 -10.46
C TYR A 132 -23.04 5.33 -11.72
N PHE A 133 -24.04 5.76 -12.50
CA PHE A 133 -23.79 6.54 -13.71
C PHE A 133 -23.06 7.85 -13.41
N LEU A 134 -23.53 8.63 -12.42
CA LEU A 134 -22.88 9.87 -12.02
C LEU A 134 -21.47 9.62 -11.43
N ALA A 135 -21.28 8.57 -10.64
CA ALA A 135 -19.97 8.20 -10.12
C ALA A 135 -18.99 7.86 -11.27
N THR A 136 -19.44 7.14 -12.30
CA THR A 136 -18.64 6.85 -13.49
C THR A 136 -18.24 8.13 -14.22
N LEU A 137 -19.16 9.08 -14.41
CA LEU A 137 -18.85 10.37 -15.03
C LEU A 137 -17.80 11.16 -14.24
N VAL A 138 -17.87 11.15 -12.90
CA VAL A 138 -16.85 11.78 -12.04
C VAL A 138 -15.48 11.10 -12.24
N VAL A 139 -15.44 9.77 -12.30
CA VAL A 139 -14.19 9.03 -12.55
C VAL A 139 -13.63 9.35 -13.95
N MET A 140 -14.49 9.47 -14.97
CA MET A 140 -14.07 9.86 -16.31
C MET A 140 -13.48 11.27 -16.33
N ALA A 141 -14.14 12.24 -15.68
CA ALA A 141 -13.63 13.60 -15.57
C ALA A 141 -12.26 13.64 -14.86
N ALA A 142 -12.12 12.90 -13.75
CA ALA A 142 -10.86 12.79 -13.03
C ALA A 142 -9.72 12.19 -13.87
N ASN A 143 -10.02 11.20 -14.72
CA ASN A 143 -9.04 10.64 -15.64
C ASN A 143 -8.63 11.65 -16.71
N LEU A 144 -9.57 12.42 -17.28
CA LEU A 144 -9.26 13.46 -18.27
C LEU A 144 -8.36 14.54 -17.67
N ASP A 145 -8.71 15.07 -16.50
CA ASP A 145 -7.89 16.05 -15.79
C ASP A 145 -6.48 15.51 -15.51
N LYS A 146 -6.37 14.23 -15.14
CA LYS A 146 -5.08 13.58 -14.88
C LYS A 146 -4.21 13.49 -16.12
N ILE A 147 -4.81 13.20 -17.29
CA ILE A 147 -4.12 13.16 -18.58
C ILE A 147 -3.65 14.57 -18.97
N GLN A 148 -4.50 15.58 -18.79
CA GLN A 148 -4.13 16.98 -19.06
C GLN A 148 -2.99 17.45 -18.17
N ASP A 149 -3.05 17.15 -16.87
CA ASP A 149 -1.98 17.45 -15.92
C ASP A 149 -0.66 16.77 -16.29
N PHE A 150 -0.72 15.51 -16.74
CA PHE A 150 0.45 14.77 -17.20
C PHE A 150 1.05 15.40 -18.46
N ALA A 151 0.21 15.74 -19.45
CA ALA A 151 0.65 16.41 -20.67
C ALA A 151 1.31 17.76 -20.37
N ALA A 152 0.74 18.55 -19.46
CA ALA A 152 1.30 19.81 -19.03
C ALA A 152 2.63 19.64 -18.27
N GLN A 153 2.75 18.62 -17.41
CA GLN A 153 4.02 18.29 -16.74
C GLN A 153 5.10 17.86 -17.74
N LYS A 154 4.74 17.11 -18.79
CA LYS A 154 5.68 16.76 -19.86
C LYS A 154 6.16 17.98 -20.64
N ALA A 155 5.28 18.94 -20.89
CA ALA A 155 5.66 20.21 -21.51
C ALA A 155 6.59 21.04 -20.60
N GLU A 156 6.31 21.10 -19.29
CA GLU A 156 7.16 21.75 -18.28
C GLU A 156 8.56 21.10 -18.24
N ASP A 157 8.63 19.77 -18.12
CA ASP A 157 9.88 19.01 -18.10
C ASP A 157 10.71 19.24 -19.40
N GLY A 158 10.04 19.41 -20.55
CA GLY A 158 10.70 19.74 -21.83
C GLY A 158 11.27 21.16 -21.87
N LEU A 159 10.54 22.14 -21.34
CA LEU A 159 11.02 23.53 -21.22
C LEU A 159 12.19 23.64 -20.25
N ASP A 160 12.14 22.91 -19.13
CA ASP A 160 13.23 22.87 -18.15
C ASP A 160 14.51 22.27 -18.78
N PHE A 161 14.36 21.23 -19.60
CA PHE A 161 15.47 20.64 -20.37
C PHE A 161 16.07 21.63 -21.39
N GLU A 162 15.24 22.31 -22.18
CA GLU A 162 15.70 23.35 -23.12
C GLU A 162 16.41 24.51 -22.41
N ALA A 163 15.98 24.85 -21.19
CA ALA A 163 16.59 25.88 -20.35
C ALA A 163 17.88 25.41 -19.63
N GLY A 164 18.32 24.16 -19.82
CA GLY A 164 19.48 23.60 -19.15
C GLY A 164 19.31 23.39 -17.64
N ILE A 165 18.07 23.35 -17.15
CA ILE A 165 17.77 23.11 -15.73
C ILE A 165 17.86 21.61 -15.47
N GLU A 166 18.86 21.18 -14.70
CA GLU A 166 19.03 19.77 -14.38
C GLU A 166 17.87 19.26 -13.51
N ALA A 167 17.25 18.15 -13.94
CA ALA A 167 16.14 17.56 -13.21
C ALA A 167 16.61 17.12 -11.82
N PRO A 168 15.83 17.37 -10.75
CA PRO A 168 16.23 16.98 -9.40
C PRO A 168 16.38 15.46 -9.30
N ARG A 169 17.44 14.99 -8.62
CA ARG A 169 17.72 13.55 -8.37
C ARG A 169 16.52 12.76 -7.83
N ALA A 170 15.65 13.43 -7.08
CA ALA A 170 14.35 12.90 -6.69
C ALA A 170 13.26 13.91 -7.05
N LYS A 171 12.27 13.50 -7.84
CA LYS A 171 11.10 14.33 -8.14
C LYS A 171 10.36 14.61 -6.82
N GLN A 172 10.49 15.83 -6.31
CA GLN A 172 9.64 16.28 -5.21
C GLN A 172 8.22 16.48 -5.70
N ARG A 173 7.23 16.23 -4.83
CA ARG A 173 5.83 16.58 -5.11
C ARG A 173 5.74 18.10 -5.26
N LYS A 174 5.50 18.56 -6.49
CA LYS A 174 5.19 19.97 -6.74
C LYS A 174 3.93 20.36 -5.96
N PRO A 175 3.89 21.54 -5.31
CA PRO A 175 2.74 21.95 -4.51
C PRO A 175 1.49 22.06 -5.40
N ARG A 176 0.34 21.60 -4.89
CA ARG A 176 -0.95 21.67 -5.59
C ARG A 176 -1.49 23.10 -5.79
N ARG A 177 -0.82 24.14 -5.24
CA ARG A 177 -1.28 25.54 -5.31
C ARG A 177 -1.26 26.13 -6.72
N SER A 178 -0.40 25.61 -7.62
CA SER A 178 -0.40 26.00 -9.03
C SER A 178 -0.61 24.77 -9.91
N SER A 179 -1.50 24.86 -10.89
CA SER A 179 -1.67 23.78 -11.87
C SER A 179 -0.43 23.68 -12.76
N ALA A 180 -0.20 22.51 -13.34
CA ALA A 180 0.91 22.34 -14.29
C ALA A 180 0.77 23.29 -15.49
N LEU A 181 -0.46 23.46 -16.00
CA LEU A 181 -0.79 24.43 -17.04
C LEU A 181 -0.41 25.86 -16.64
N GLN A 182 -0.76 26.30 -15.42
CA GLN A 182 -0.37 27.63 -14.93
C GLN A 182 1.14 27.80 -14.87
N ARG A 183 1.90 26.79 -14.44
CA ARG A 183 3.37 26.89 -14.41
C ARG A 183 3.96 26.99 -15.81
N VAL A 184 3.48 26.19 -16.76
CA VAL A 184 3.91 26.25 -18.16
C VAL A 184 3.60 27.61 -18.77
N THR A 185 2.40 28.17 -18.54
CA THR A 185 2.05 29.50 -19.05
C THR A 185 2.92 30.59 -18.43
N HIS A 186 3.19 30.53 -17.12
CA HIS A 186 4.11 31.45 -16.44
C HIS A 186 5.54 31.35 -16.97
N GLN A 187 6.08 30.14 -17.15
CA GLN A 187 7.43 29.93 -17.71
C GLN A 187 7.53 30.51 -19.13
N ARG A 188 6.57 30.18 -20.01
CA ARG A 188 6.50 30.73 -21.38
C ARG A 188 6.36 32.26 -21.39
N GLY A 189 5.61 32.82 -20.44
CA GLY A 189 5.49 34.26 -20.28
C GLY A 189 6.80 34.91 -19.84
N ARG A 190 7.57 34.26 -18.98
CA ARG A 190 8.89 34.73 -18.51
C ARG A 190 9.93 34.70 -19.62
N THR A 191 10.01 33.61 -20.39
CA THR A 191 10.98 33.49 -21.51
C THR A 191 10.72 34.53 -22.60
N LYS A 192 9.45 34.86 -22.89
CA LYS A 192 9.11 35.95 -23.81
C LYS A 192 9.49 37.34 -23.30
N ARG A 193 9.44 37.59 -21.97
CA ARG A 193 9.75 38.90 -21.37
C ARG A 193 11.25 39.14 -21.19
N ASN A 194 12.03 38.10 -20.91
CA ASN A 194 13.48 38.14 -20.81
C ASN A 194 14.09 37.13 -21.79
N PRO A 195 14.17 37.46 -23.10
CA PRO A 195 14.96 36.65 -24.01
C PRO A 195 16.42 36.67 -23.54
N VAL A 196 17.07 35.51 -23.51
CA VAL A 196 18.51 35.41 -23.24
C VAL A 196 19.21 36.26 -24.30
N ARG A 197 19.87 37.35 -23.88
CA ARG A 197 20.71 38.16 -24.77
C ARG A 197 21.88 37.28 -25.20
N THR A 198 21.85 36.85 -26.46
CA THR A 198 23.01 36.28 -27.17
C THR A 198 24.06 37.34 -27.42
#